data_AF-A0AAD7XA16-F1
#
_entry.id   AF-A0AAD7XA16-F1
#
_cell.length_a   1.000
_cell.length_b   1.000
_cell.length_c   1.000
_cell.angle_alpha   90.00
_cell.angle_beta   90.00
_cell.angle_gamma   90.00
#
_symmetry.space_group_name_H-M   'P 1'
#
loop_
_entity.id
_entity.type
_entity.pdbx_description
1 polymer ?
#
loop_
_entity_poly.entity_id
_entity_poly.type
_entity_poly.pdbx_seq_one_letter_code
_entity_poly.pdbx_strand_id
1 'polypeptide(L)'
;MTAVADTIRMLSHLGGPECTEENIAWAADIPTGKKLLKWLASQMHAGDGDFSHSETSVASQSKEDVQSVALQTVISSISLYEDESSILSTLADHALLEATGNSSSSAYDLPSTLRCRAAAWEHEAELLEARATRLKRRREDARSTTKQMEEAINANRREVAAADEIAQEQQRQLAGLSVQVDHATRKCTENAGNLLENASQHGKSQISTLRSQLAHLERGRLAVTETVGRLHRMLDDAYAALPEGTGLQARATTLDACFRKVKADTANTSSLIAASYEDELERMVSRIEQLSPSDTEGLEGLMCFESQQENNKTAKSTLTLPLVPEVKAELEHAGLIDRISLLAQQETSVDRTSSDLRDRLLPRLQMCFDVLHTRNTLAVEAEVVVSALIEELEEINDVVEDVRRVGSNDSDQNRIPEDRFLEAVVVELLKKLLRSRSDRPTVLLNRSDLEIELASLADRSASVRKSEADWAAKLASHLNELSRSRAALLDIAYENSPMNTSAPFSPRSEEVIARDDARSRGELLRTEASRLQKESELSGRDQRKLIAFVEKWSSR
;
A
#
# COMPACT_ATOMS: atom_id res chain seq x y z
N MET A 1 -55.39 33.89 -50.78
CA MET A 1 -56.78 33.98 -50.25
C MET A 1 -57.85 33.69 -51.29
N THR A 2 -57.60 33.92 -52.59
CA THR A 2 -58.55 33.58 -53.68
C THR A 2 -58.88 32.08 -53.78
N ALA A 3 -57.91 31.20 -53.57
CA ALA A 3 -58.09 29.74 -53.67
C ALA A 3 -59.13 29.14 -52.69
N VAL A 4 -59.34 29.76 -51.51
CA VAL A 4 -60.28 29.23 -50.50
C VAL A 4 -61.72 29.53 -50.92
N ALA A 5 -62.00 30.78 -51.33
CA ALA A 5 -63.32 31.17 -51.82
C ALA A 5 -63.74 30.40 -53.08
N ASP A 6 -62.77 30.12 -53.96
CA ASP A 6 -62.95 29.35 -55.18
C ASP A 6 -63.30 27.88 -54.90
N THR A 7 -62.65 27.25 -53.91
CA THR A 7 -63.00 25.89 -53.48
C THR A 7 -64.37 25.79 -52.81
N ILE A 8 -64.79 26.80 -52.05
CA ILE A 8 -66.14 26.85 -51.44
C ILE A 8 -67.20 26.92 -52.52
N ARG A 9 -66.98 27.74 -53.55
CA ARG A 9 -67.91 27.94 -54.66
C ARG A 9 -68.07 26.69 -55.53
N MET A 10 -67.01 25.91 -55.69
CA MET A 10 -67.05 24.64 -56.41
C MET A 10 -67.79 23.56 -55.62
N LEU A 11 -67.54 23.46 -54.31
CA LEU A 11 -68.24 22.52 -53.42
C LEU A 11 -69.73 22.80 -53.35
N SER A 12 -70.15 24.08 -53.33
CA SER A 12 -71.56 24.45 -53.35
C SER A 12 -72.22 24.16 -54.70
N HIS A 13 -71.51 24.37 -55.82
CA HIS A 13 -72.02 24.01 -57.15
C HIS A 13 -72.19 22.51 -57.38
N LEU A 14 -71.40 21.68 -56.69
CA LEU A 14 -71.49 20.21 -56.73
C LEU A 14 -72.57 19.66 -55.77
N GLY A 15 -73.36 20.53 -55.12
CA GLY A 15 -74.41 20.14 -54.18
C GLY A 15 -73.89 19.67 -52.81
N GLY A 16 -72.66 20.05 -52.45
CA GLY A 16 -72.07 19.75 -51.15
C GLY A 16 -72.65 20.62 -50.01
N PRO A 17 -72.40 20.23 -48.74
CA PRO A 17 -72.83 21.01 -47.58
C PRO A 17 -72.14 22.38 -47.54
N GLU A 18 -72.83 23.39 -46.99
CA GLU A 18 -72.27 24.74 -46.82
C GLU A 18 -71.02 24.71 -45.96
N CYS A 19 -69.86 24.84 -46.61
CA CYS A 19 -68.56 24.83 -45.95
C CYS A 19 -68.11 26.27 -45.67
N THR A 20 -67.83 26.58 -44.40
CA THR A 20 -67.23 27.86 -43.99
C THR A 20 -65.72 27.85 -44.27
N GLU A 21 -65.10 29.03 -44.34
CA GLU A 21 -63.64 29.15 -44.51
C GLU A 21 -62.87 28.44 -43.39
N GLU A 22 -63.41 28.40 -42.18
CA GLU A 22 -62.84 27.67 -41.03
C GLU A 22 -62.79 26.15 -41.27
N ASN A 23 -63.78 25.57 -41.94
CA ASN A 23 -63.79 24.14 -42.26
C ASN A 23 -62.69 23.78 -43.29
N ILE A 24 -62.37 24.70 -44.21
CA ILE A 24 -61.30 24.51 -45.19
C ILE A 24 -59.93 24.72 -44.55
N ALA A 25 -59.81 25.70 -43.64
CA ALA A 25 -58.59 25.89 -42.86
C ALA A 25 -58.29 24.64 -42.00
N TRP A 26 -59.29 24.10 -41.32
CA TRP A 26 -59.16 22.84 -40.57
C TRP A 26 -58.73 21.67 -41.47
N ALA A 27 -59.34 21.54 -42.65
CA ALA A 27 -58.97 20.48 -43.60
C ALA A 27 -57.54 20.67 -44.16
N ALA A 28 -57.03 21.89 -44.25
CA ALA A 28 -55.67 22.17 -44.71
C ALA A 28 -54.58 21.78 -43.69
N ASP A 29 -54.92 21.75 -42.40
CA ASP A 29 -54.01 21.35 -41.32
C ASP A 29 -53.84 19.82 -41.23
N ILE A 30 -54.78 19.04 -41.80
CA ILE A 30 -54.70 17.59 -41.84
C ILE A 30 -53.97 17.14 -43.12
N PRO A 31 -52.95 16.25 -43.06
CA PRO A 31 -52.17 15.83 -44.23
C PRO A 31 -53.01 15.23 -45.37
N THR A 32 -54.08 14.51 -45.03
CA THR A 32 -55.04 13.95 -46.00
C THR A 32 -56.00 15.01 -46.54
N GLY A 33 -56.49 15.93 -45.70
CA GLY A 33 -57.33 17.04 -46.14
C GLY A 33 -56.57 18.01 -47.06
N LYS A 34 -55.31 18.30 -46.77
CA LYS A 34 -54.41 19.08 -47.63
C LYS A 34 -54.22 18.44 -49.01
N LYS A 35 -54.13 17.11 -49.09
CA LYS A 35 -54.05 16.39 -50.38
C LYS A 35 -55.35 16.52 -51.17
N LEU A 36 -56.50 16.44 -50.50
CA LEU A 36 -57.81 16.57 -51.13
C LEU A 36 -58.08 18.00 -51.62
N LEU A 37 -57.75 19.01 -50.80
CA LEU A 37 -57.82 20.42 -51.20
C LEU A 37 -56.86 20.72 -52.36
N LYS A 38 -55.65 20.13 -52.37
CA LYS A 38 -54.71 20.26 -53.48
C LYS A 38 -55.24 19.59 -54.76
N TRP A 39 -55.92 18.46 -54.64
CA TRP A 39 -56.56 17.80 -55.77
C TRP A 39 -57.74 18.62 -56.34
N LEU A 40 -58.59 19.18 -55.48
CA LEU A 40 -59.67 20.10 -55.89
C LEU A 40 -59.10 21.36 -56.54
N ALA A 41 -58.04 21.94 -55.99
CA ALA A 41 -57.35 23.09 -56.58
C ALA A 41 -56.71 22.75 -57.94
N SER A 42 -56.20 21.53 -58.13
CA SER A 42 -55.67 21.11 -59.44
C SER A 42 -56.76 20.91 -60.49
N GLN A 43 -58.00 20.63 -60.09
CA GLN A 43 -59.14 20.64 -61.03
C GLN A 43 -59.48 22.07 -61.49
N MET A 44 -59.13 23.09 -60.69
CA MET A 44 -59.36 24.49 -61.03
C MET A 44 -58.23 25.11 -61.88
N HIS A 45 -57.03 24.54 -61.86
CA HIS A 45 -55.85 25.05 -62.57
C HIS A 45 -55.55 24.32 -63.89
N ALA A 46 -56.48 23.52 -64.42
CA ALA A 46 -56.34 22.90 -65.74
C ALA A 46 -56.73 23.84 -66.90
N GLY A 47 -56.48 25.14 -66.74
CA GLY A 47 -56.71 26.20 -67.71
C GLY A 47 -55.57 27.20 -67.74
N ASP A 48 -54.32 26.73 -67.59
CA ASP A 48 -53.12 27.53 -67.85
C ASP A 48 -52.71 27.33 -69.32
N GLY A 49 -53.55 27.88 -70.21
CA GLY A 49 -53.15 28.19 -71.58
C GLY A 49 -52.49 29.56 -71.55
N ASP A 50 -51.20 29.57 -71.83
CA ASP A 50 -50.34 30.74 -71.98
C ASP A 50 -51.01 31.84 -72.85
N PHE A 51 -51.44 32.93 -72.21
CA PHE A 51 -51.76 34.19 -72.86
C PHE A 51 -51.09 35.33 -72.10
N SER A 52 -49.77 35.38 -72.19
CA SER A 52 -49.04 36.63 -72.02
C SER A 52 -48.97 37.38 -73.37
N HIS A 53 -49.37 38.65 -73.32
CA HIS A 53 -49.27 39.71 -74.33
C HIS A 53 -50.36 39.80 -75.43
N SER A 54 -51.36 40.64 -75.17
CA SER A 54 -51.44 41.95 -75.85
C SER A 54 -52.53 42.80 -75.21
N GLU A 55 -52.12 43.87 -74.54
CA GLU A 55 -52.98 44.99 -74.19
C GLU A 55 -53.57 45.59 -75.47
N THR A 56 -54.89 45.75 -75.56
CA THR A 56 -55.54 47.06 -75.57
C THR A 56 -57.03 46.94 -75.93
N SER A 57 -57.84 47.62 -75.12
CA SER A 57 -59.03 48.36 -75.54
C SER A 57 -60.36 47.61 -75.76
N VAL A 58 -61.21 47.78 -74.74
CA VAL A 58 -62.61 48.25 -74.84
C VAL A 58 -63.74 47.20 -74.96
N ALA A 59 -64.52 47.22 -73.88
CA ALA A 59 -65.97 47.06 -73.77
C ALA A 59 -66.61 45.67 -73.98
N SER A 60 -67.12 45.17 -72.84
CA SER A 60 -68.51 44.73 -72.69
C SER A 60 -68.99 43.61 -73.61
N GLN A 61 -68.86 42.35 -73.19
CA GLN A 61 -69.86 41.31 -73.50
C GLN A 61 -69.68 40.01 -72.70
N SER A 62 -70.83 39.51 -72.26
CA SER A 62 -71.23 38.11 -71.98
C SER A 62 -70.46 37.21 -70.99
N LYS A 63 -71.17 36.95 -69.89
CA LYS A 63 -71.02 35.89 -68.89
C LYS A 63 -71.16 34.43 -69.42
N GLU A 64 -70.90 34.14 -70.70
CA GLU A 64 -71.17 32.81 -71.28
C GLU A 64 -69.92 31.96 -71.57
N ASP A 65 -68.70 32.50 -71.50
CA ASP A 65 -67.51 31.79 -71.98
C ASP A 65 -66.79 30.87 -70.98
N VAL A 66 -67.21 30.84 -69.70
CA VAL A 66 -66.67 29.84 -68.75
C VAL A 66 -67.50 28.55 -68.78
N GLN A 67 -68.72 28.59 -69.32
CA GLN A 67 -69.50 27.38 -69.58
C GLN A 67 -69.00 26.64 -70.84
N SER A 68 -68.37 27.34 -71.79
CA SER A 68 -67.95 26.73 -73.07
C SER A 68 -66.76 25.77 -72.92
N VAL A 69 -65.76 26.07 -72.09
CA VAL A 69 -64.57 25.20 -71.92
C VAL A 69 -64.87 23.92 -71.11
N ALA A 70 -65.73 23.99 -70.11
CA ALA A 70 -66.19 22.82 -69.35
C ALA A 70 -67.19 21.95 -70.14
N LEU A 71 -67.98 22.55 -71.05
CA LEU A 71 -68.80 21.81 -72.01
C LEU A 71 -67.94 21.16 -73.11
N GLN A 72 -66.79 21.73 -73.48
CA GLN A 72 -65.94 21.18 -74.54
C GLN A 72 -65.23 19.87 -74.14
N THR A 73 -64.86 19.70 -72.86
CA THR A 73 -64.23 18.46 -72.38
C THR A 73 -65.22 17.32 -72.15
N VAL A 74 -66.51 17.61 -71.97
CA VAL A 74 -67.57 16.59 -71.85
C VAL A 74 -68.15 16.23 -73.23
N ILE A 75 -68.26 17.20 -74.15
CA ILE A 75 -68.81 16.98 -75.50
C ILE A 75 -67.78 16.36 -76.47
N SER A 76 -66.47 16.46 -76.22
CA SER A 76 -65.46 15.76 -77.03
C SER A 76 -65.57 14.23 -77.00
N SER A 77 -66.28 13.67 -76.03
CA SER A 77 -66.59 12.23 -75.95
C SER A 77 -67.82 11.79 -76.76
N ILE A 78 -68.61 12.75 -77.27
CA ILE A 78 -69.89 12.50 -77.99
C ILE A 78 -69.89 13.17 -79.38
N SER A 79 -68.96 14.07 -79.68
CA SER A 79 -68.79 14.64 -81.01
C SER A 79 -68.15 13.63 -81.96
N LEU A 80 -68.87 13.28 -83.03
CA LEU A 80 -68.35 12.51 -84.16
C LEU A 80 -67.11 13.20 -84.73
N TYR A 81 -66.00 12.46 -84.80
CA TYR A 81 -64.78 12.97 -85.43
C TYR A 81 -64.98 13.13 -86.94
N GLU A 82 -64.17 13.99 -87.57
CA GLU A 82 -64.26 14.28 -89.02
C GLU A 82 -64.11 13.01 -89.89
N ASP A 83 -63.33 12.04 -89.41
CA ASP A 83 -63.20 10.72 -90.04
C ASP A 83 -64.50 9.88 -89.88
N GLU A 84 -65.22 10.00 -88.76
CA GLU A 84 -66.46 9.27 -88.49
C GLU A 84 -67.66 9.85 -89.23
N SER A 85 -67.70 11.17 -89.43
CA SER A 85 -68.72 11.80 -90.28
C SER A 85 -68.56 11.40 -91.76
N SER A 86 -67.33 11.16 -92.22
CA SER A 86 -67.04 10.65 -93.57
C SER A 86 -67.44 9.17 -93.77
N ILE A 87 -67.35 8.36 -92.72
CA ILE A 87 -67.79 6.95 -92.76
C ILE A 87 -69.32 6.87 -92.67
N LEU A 88 -69.96 7.74 -91.88
CA LEU A 88 -71.42 7.83 -91.81
C LEU A 88 -72.04 8.36 -93.11
N SER A 89 -71.39 9.30 -93.81
CA SER A 89 -71.88 9.78 -95.11
C SER A 89 -71.75 8.70 -96.19
N THR A 90 -70.65 7.94 -96.21
CA THR A 90 -70.49 6.82 -97.16
C THR A 90 -71.43 5.64 -96.88
N LEU A 91 -71.75 5.35 -95.62
CA LEU A 91 -72.79 4.38 -95.25
C LEU A 91 -74.21 4.87 -95.57
N ALA A 92 -74.49 6.17 -95.42
CA ALA A 92 -75.77 6.76 -95.79
C ALA A 92 -76.01 6.74 -97.31
N ASP A 93 -74.96 6.94 -98.11
CA ASP A 93 -75.04 6.86 -99.58
C ASP A 93 -75.19 5.43 -100.11
N HIS A 94 -74.74 4.41 -99.35
CA HIS A 94 -74.89 2.99 -99.71
C HIS A 94 -76.16 2.31 -99.15
N ALA A 95 -76.88 2.93 -98.20
CA ALA A 95 -78.06 2.34 -97.55
C ALA A 95 -79.37 2.38 -98.37
N LEU A 96 -79.38 3.02 -99.56
CA LEU A 96 -80.58 3.16 -100.38
C LEU A 96 -80.79 2.09 -101.46
N LEU A 97 -79.89 1.09 -101.60
CA LEU A 97 -79.95 0.19 -102.78
C LEU A 97 -79.97 -1.33 -102.55
N GLU A 98 -79.85 -1.89 -101.34
CA GLU A 98 -80.03 -3.35 -101.18
C GLU A 98 -80.77 -3.74 -99.89
N ALA A 99 -82.06 -4.05 -100.05
CA ALA A 99 -82.87 -4.74 -99.05
C ALA A 99 -82.94 -6.23 -99.39
N THR A 100 -81.89 -6.99 -99.09
CA THR A 100 -81.95 -8.45 -98.88
C THR A 100 -80.61 -8.97 -98.37
N GLY A 101 -80.58 -9.55 -97.17
CA GLY A 101 -79.48 -10.45 -96.79
C GLY A 101 -78.95 -10.22 -95.37
N ASN A 102 -79.22 -11.19 -94.51
CA ASN A 102 -78.53 -11.40 -93.24
C ASN A 102 -77.01 -11.33 -93.42
N SER A 103 -76.41 -10.27 -92.91
CA SER A 103 -75.05 -10.29 -92.40
C SER A 103 -75.07 -9.47 -91.14
N SER A 104 -74.88 -10.13 -90.00
CA SER A 104 -74.42 -9.51 -88.77
C SER A 104 -73.26 -8.60 -89.14
N SER A 105 -73.51 -7.28 -89.16
CA SER A 105 -72.47 -6.27 -89.28
C SER A 105 -71.47 -6.58 -88.18
N SER A 106 -70.35 -7.14 -88.59
CA SER A 106 -69.17 -7.39 -87.77
C SER A 106 -68.93 -6.12 -86.98
N ALA A 107 -68.98 -6.23 -85.65
CA ALA A 107 -68.78 -5.17 -84.68
C ALA A 107 -67.58 -4.29 -85.05
N TYR A 108 -67.84 -3.25 -85.84
CA TYR A 108 -66.88 -2.22 -86.15
C TYR A 108 -66.93 -1.28 -84.96
N ASP A 109 -66.01 -1.49 -84.02
CA ASP A 109 -65.80 -0.56 -82.92
C ASP A 109 -65.44 0.80 -83.54
N LEU A 110 -66.21 1.83 -83.18
CA LEU A 110 -66.00 3.17 -83.72
C LEU A 110 -64.55 3.63 -83.45
N PRO A 111 -63.90 4.34 -84.38
CA PRO A 111 -62.55 4.88 -84.19
C PRO A 111 -62.39 5.67 -82.88
N SER A 112 -63.43 6.38 -82.43
CA SER A 112 -63.49 7.04 -81.12
C SER A 112 -63.38 6.05 -79.94
N THR A 113 -64.11 4.94 -79.94
CA THR A 113 -64.02 3.93 -78.86
C THR A 113 -62.68 3.21 -78.87
N LEU A 114 -62.11 2.96 -80.05
CA LEU A 114 -60.77 2.41 -80.21
C LEU A 114 -59.68 3.38 -79.72
N ARG A 115 -59.78 4.69 -80.04
CA ARG A 115 -58.85 5.72 -79.55
C ARG A 115 -58.97 5.93 -78.04
N CYS A 116 -60.17 5.98 -77.48
CA CYS A 116 -60.37 6.06 -76.03
C CYS A 116 -59.82 4.81 -75.32
N ARG A 117 -60.01 3.62 -75.89
CA ARG A 117 -59.46 2.37 -75.35
C ARG A 117 -57.94 2.33 -75.46
N ALA A 118 -57.37 2.79 -76.57
CA ALA A 118 -55.93 2.91 -76.76
C ALA A 118 -55.33 3.90 -75.74
N ALA A 119 -55.92 5.08 -75.56
CA ALA A 119 -55.49 6.05 -74.56
C ALA A 119 -55.61 5.50 -73.12
N ALA A 120 -56.67 4.75 -72.81
CA ALA A 120 -56.81 4.08 -71.52
C ALA A 120 -55.73 3.01 -71.29
N TRP A 121 -55.40 2.23 -72.32
CA TRP A 121 -54.31 1.24 -72.27
C TRP A 121 -52.93 1.89 -72.19
N GLU A 122 -52.69 3.00 -72.88
CA GLU A 122 -51.47 3.79 -72.76
C GLU A 122 -51.31 4.33 -71.34
N HIS A 123 -52.36 4.91 -70.76
CA HIS A 123 -52.33 5.40 -69.39
C HIS A 123 -52.13 4.26 -68.36
N GLU A 124 -52.79 3.12 -68.55
CA GLU A 124 -52.56 1.93 -67.72
C GLU A 124 -51.12 1.42 -67.84
N ALA A 125 -50.56 1.41 -69.06
CA ALA A 125 -49.17 1.04 -69.29
C ALA A 125 -48.21 2.02 -68.58
N GLU A 126 -48.43 3.33 -68.67
CA GLU A 126 -47.66 4.34 -67.94
C GLU A 126 -47.70 4.13 -66.42
N LEU A 127 -48.89 3.83 -65.85
CA LEU A 127 -49.05 3.54 -64.43
C LEU A 127 -48.31 2.25 -64.02
N LEU A 128 -48.34 1.22 -64.85
CA LEU A 128 -47.62 -0.03 -64.63
C LEU A 128 -46.11 0.17 -64.71
N GLU A 129 -45.61 0.98 -65.65
CA GLU A 129 -44.20 1.36 -65.76
C GLU A 129 -43.74 2.19 -64.55
N ALA A 130 -44.54 3.17 -64.11
CA ALA A 130 -44.27 3.94 -62.90
C ALA A 130 -44.22 3.04 -61.65
N ARG A 131 -45.10 2.03 -61.56
CA ARG A 131 -45.07 1.05 -60.46
C ARG A 131 -43.84 0.13 -60.57
N ALA A 132 -43.49 -0.32 -61.76
CA ALA A 132 -42.33 -1.17 -62.00
C ALA A 132 -41.01 -0.46 -61.66
N THR A 133 -40.87 0.81 -62.05
CA THR A 133 -39.70 1.63 -61.69
C THR A 133 -39.61 1.87 -60.19
N ARG A 134 -40.74 2.12 -59.50
CA ARG A 134 -40.76 2.22 -58.03
C ARG A 134 -40.35 0.92 -57.34
N LEU A 135 -40.86 -0.23 -57.81
CA LEU A 135 -40.47 -1.54 -57.27
C LEU A 135 -38.98 -1.83 -57.54
N LYS A 136 -38.47 -1.45 -58.71
CA LYS A 136 -37.05 -1.56 -59.05
C LYS A 136 -36.18 -0.74 -58.10
N ARG A 137 -36.53 0.53 -57.84
CA ARG A 137 -35.83 1.37 -56.85
C ARG A 137 -35.86 0.75 -55.45
N ARG A 138 -37.04 0.31 -54.97
CA ARG A 138 -37.14 -0.35 -53.65
C ARG A 138 -36.30 -1.62 -53.56
N ARG A 139 -36.19 -2.38 -54.66
CA ARG A 139 -35.34 -3.57 -54.72
C ARG A 139 -33.86 -3.20 -54.69
N GLU A 140 -33.46 -2.14 -55.40
CA GLU A 140 -32.09 -1.62 -55.37
C GLU A 140 -31.72 -1.10 -53.98
N ASP A 141 -32.63 -0.38 -53.30
CA ASP A 141 -32.47 0.06 -51.91
C ASP A 141 -32.35 -1.14 -50.94
N ALA A 142 -33.22 -2.14 -51.06
CA ALA A 142 -33.11 -3.35 -50.25
C ALA A 142 -31.80 -4.12 -50.52
N ARG A 143 -31.28 -4.06 -51.74
CA ARG A 143 -30.00 -4.66 -52.11
C ARG A 143 -28.81 -3.89 -51.54
N SER A 144 -28.89 -2.56 -51.44
CA SER A 144 -27.82 -1.76 -50.82
C SER A 144 -27.80 -1.92 -49.30
N THR A 145 -28.96 -1.98 -48.65
CA THR A 145 -29.05 -2.21 -47.20
C THR A 145 -28.59 -3.61 -46.79
N THR A 146 -28.93 -4.64 -47.57
CA THR A 146 -28.43 -6.01 -47.33
C THR A 146 -26.90 -6.09 -47.47
N LYS A 147 -26.32 -5.42 -48.47
CA LYS A 147 -24.85 -5.30 -48.58
C LYS A 147 -24.22 -4.59 -47.39
N GLN A 148 -24.78 -3.46 -46.96
CA GLN A 148 -24.29 -2.74 -45.78
C GLN A 148 -24.39 -3.60 -44.50
N MET A 149 -25.47 -4.38 -44.36
CA MET A 149 -25.64 -5.30 -43.24
C MET A 149 -24.62 -6.45 -43.29
N GLU A 150 -24.33 -7.01 -44.47
CA GLU A 150 -23.28 -8.02 -44.64
C GLU A 150 -21.90 -7.46 -44.29
N GLU A 151 -21.60 -6.23 -44.71
CA GLU A 151 -20.36 -5.52 -44.35
C GLU A 151 -20.25 -5.30 -42.83
N ALA A 152 -21.33 -4.86 -42.17
CA ALA A 152 -21.38 -4.68 -40.73
C ALA A 152 -21.24 -6.00 -39.95
N ILE A 153 -21.89 -7.08 -40.41
CA ILE A 153 -21.75 -8.42 -39.82
C ILE A 153 -20.29 -8.89 -39.94
N ASN A 154 -19.66 -8.67 -41.09
CA ASN A 154 -18.27 -9.06 -41.30
C ASN A 154 -17.31 -8.19 -40.47
N ALA A 155 -17.58 -6.91 -40.28
CA ALA A 155 -16.83 -6.04 -39.37
C ALA A 155 -16.94 -6.53 -37.92
N ASN A 156 -18.16 -6.76 -37.42
CA ASN A 156 -18.38 -7.27 -36.07
C ASN A 156 -17.72 -8.65 -35.86
N ARG A 157 -17.74 -9.54 -36.85
CA ARG A 157 -17.05 -10.84 -36.76
C ARG A 157 -15.53 -10.68 -36.64
N ARG A 158 -14.93 -9.71 -37.32
CA ARG A 158 -13.50 -9.41 -37.18
C ARG A 158 -13.19 -8.81 -35.82
N GLU A 159 -14.03 -7.92 -35.31
CA GLU A 159 -13.86 -7.34 -33.97
C GLU A 159 -13.98 -8.40 -32.87
N VAL A 160 -14.96 -9.32 -32.97
CA VAL A 160 -15.09 -10.45 -32.03
C VAL A 160 -13.85 -11.35 -32.09
N ALA A 161 -13.38 -11.71 -33.29
CA ALA A 161 -12.17 -12.52 -33.44
C ALA A 161 -10.93 -11.83 -32.85
N ALA A 162 -10.78 -10.51 -33.05
CA ALA A 162 -9.70 -9.73 -32.47
C ALA A 162 -9.79 -9.67 -30.93
N ALA A 163 -11.00 -9.53 -30.37
CA ALA A 163 -11.23 -9.56 -28.93
C ALA A 163 -10.91 -10.94 -28.33
N ASP A 164 -11.29 -12.03 -29.02
CA ASP A 164 -10.96 -13.39 -28.62
C ASP A 164 -9.44 -13.63 -28.62
N GLU A 165 -8.71 -13.11 -29.61
CA GLU A 165 -7.24 -13.18 -29.64
C GLU A 165 -6.60 -12.43 -28.46
N ILE A 166 -7.11 -11.23 -28.13
CA ILE A 166 -6.64 -10.45 -26.97
C ILE A 166 -6.94 -11.18 -25.66
N ALA A 167 -8.15 -11.72 -25.50
CA ALA A 167 -8.55 -12.46 -24.32
C ALA A 167 -7.69 -13.73 -24.11
N GLN A 168 -7.41 -14.46 -25.19
CA GLN A 168 -6.49 -15.60 -25.14
C GLN A 168 -5.08 -15.18 -24.74
N GLU A 169 -4.59 -14.06 -25.24
CA GLU A 169 -3.26 -13.56 -24.89
C GLU A 169 -3.18 -13.14 -23.42
N GLN A 170 -4.18 -12.42 -22.92
CA GLN A 170 -4.27 -12.09 -21.49
C GLN A 170 -4.35 -13.36 -20.62
N GLN A 171 -5.09 -14.38 -21.03
CA GLN A 171 -5.17 -15.65 -20.30
C GLN A 171 -3.81 -16.37 -20.27
N ARG A 172 -3.03 -16.34 -21.37
CA ARG A 172 -1.66 -16.85 -21.38
C ARG A 172 -0.74 -16.07 -20.44
N GLN A 173 -0.87 -14.74 -20.41
CA GLN A 173 -0.08 -13.88 -19.52
C GLN A 173 -0.43 -14.15 -18.04
N LEU A 174 -1.72 -14.26 -17.70
CA LEU A 174 -2.16 -14.60 -16.34
C LEU A 174 -1.69 -15.99 -15.92
N ALA A 175 -1.76 -16.99 -16.81
CA ALA A 175 -1.20 -18.31 -16.54
C ALA A 175 0.31 -18.25 -16.30
N GLY A 176 1.04 -17.45 -17.09
CA GLY A 176 2.47 -17.22 -16.92
C GLY A 176 2.81 -16.56 -15.58
N LEU A 177 2.06 -15.52 -15.19
CA LEU A 177 2.21 -14.84 -13.89
C LEU A 177 1.86 -15.77 -12.72
N SER A 178 0.80 -16.57 -12.82
CA SER A 178 0.44 -17.56 -11.80
C SER A 178 1.57 -18.55 -11.56
N VAL A 179 2.19 -19.08 -12.63
CA VAL A 179 3.34 -19.98 -12.51
C VAL A 179 4.54 -19.29 -11.86
N GLN A 180 4.79 -18.01 -12.17
CA GLN A 180 5.88 -17.25 -11.54
C GLN A 180 5.63 -17.01 -10.05
N VAL A 181 4.39 -16.70 -9.65
CA VAL A 181 3.99 -16.54 -8.25
C VAL A 181 4.14 -17.87 -7.52
N ASP A 182 3.65 -18.99 -8.07
CA ASP A 182 3.79 -20.32 -7.48
C ASP A 182 5.26 -20.73 -7.33
N HIS A 183 6.11 -20.37 -8.29
CA HIS A 183 7.55 -20.61 -8.20
C HIS A 183 8.19 -19.75 -7.10
N ALA A 184 7.83 -18.47 -7.00
CA ALA A 184 8.35 -17.57 -5.98
C ALA A 184 7.92 -18.02 -4.56
N THR A 185 6.66 -18.40 -4.38
CA THR A 185 6.14 -18.92 -3.10
C THR A 185 6.78 -20.26 -2.75
N ARG A 186 6.96 -21.19 -3.71
CA ARG A 186 7.72 -22.43 -3.48
C ARG A 186 9.16 -22.14 -3.06
N LYS A 187 9.85 -21.23 -3.74
CA LYS A 187 11.23 -20.86 -3.38
C LYS A 187 11.32 -20.21 -2.00
N CYS A 188 10.38 -19.33 -1.64
CA CYS A 188 10.32 -18.73 -0.32
C CYS A 188 10.04 -19.77 0.78
N THR A 189 9.13 -20.71 0.54
CA THR A 189 8.83 -21.78 1.50
C THR A 189 9.98 -22.78 1.64
N GLU A 190 10.66 -23.17 0.55
CA GLU A 190 11.88 -23.98 0.60
C GLU A 190 13.01 -23.25 1.35
N ASN A 191 13.21 -21.96 1.09
CA ASN A 191 14.21 -21.16 1.80
C ASN A 191 13.88 -21.04 3.30
N ALA A 192 12.63 -20.77 3.65
CA ALA A 192 12.16 -20.72 5.03
C ALA A 192 12.33 -22.09 5.72
N GLY A 193 11.98 -23.18 5.03
CA GLY A 193 12.17 -24.55 5.51
C GLY A 193 13.64 -24.89 5.74
N ASN A 194 14.53 -24.56 4.79
CA ASN A 194 15.97 -24.75 4.93
C ASN A 194 16.55 -23.91 6.08
N LEU A 195 16.09 -22.67 6.26
CA LEU A 195 16.50 -21.83 7.38
C LEU A 195 16.06 -22.42 8.72
N LEU A 196 14.82 -22.91 8.82
CA LEU A 196 14.30 -23.58 10.01
C LEU A 196 15.03 -24.89 10.30
N GLU A 197 15.29 -25.71 9.28
CA GLU A 197 16.00 -26.97 9.44
C GLU A 197 17.46 -26.74 9.86
N ASN A 198 18.16 -25.80 9.23
CA ASN A 198 19.49 -25.38 9.62
C ASN A 198 19.52 -24.83 11.06
N ALA A 199 18.55 -23.99 11.42
CA ALA A 199 18.38 -23.50 12.79
C ALA A 199 18.10 -24.63 13.78
N SER A 200 17.37 -25.68 13.38
CA SER A 200 17.07 -26.82 14.26
C SER A 200 18.27 -27.75 14.48
N GLN A 201 19.05 -28.04 13.43
CA GLN A 201 20.19 -28.96 13.47
C GLN A 201 21.40 -28.29 14.14
N HIS A 202 21.70 -27.04 13.76
CA HIS A 202 22.75 -26.26 14.40
C HIS A 202 22.34 -25.79 15.80
N GLY A 203 21.06 -25.48 16.00
CA GLY A 203 20.53 -25.08 17.30
C GLY A 203 20.71 -26.16 18.36
N LYS A 204 20.40 -27.43 18.08
CA LYS A 204 20.53 -28.49 19.10
C LYS A 204 21.97 -28.71 19.57
N SER A 205 22.92 -28.77 18.64
CA SER A 205 24.34 -28.94 18.98
C SER A 205 24.87 -27.72 19.71
N GLN A 206 24.55 -26.51 19.25
CA GLN A 206 25.05 -25.27 19.84
C GLN A 206 24.34 -24.89 21.16
N ILE A 207 23.09 -25.28 21.37
CA ILE A 207 22.41 -25.15 22.67
C ILE A 207 23.06 -26.09 23.68
N SER A 208 23.44 -27.30 23.26
CA SER A 208 24.16 -28.22 24.14
C SER A 208 25.54 -27.69 24.54
N THR A 209 26.26 -27.04 23.63
CA THR A 209 27.55 -26.40 23.95
C THR A 209 27.36 -25.20 24.88
N LEU A 210 26.39 -24.32 24.62
CA LEU A 210 26.09 -23.19 25.52
C LEU A 210 25.67 -23.66 26.92
N ARG A 211 24.84 -24.72 27.02
CA ARG A 211 24.49 -25.34 28.31
C ARG A 211 25.72 -25.88 29.03
N SER A 212 26.63 -26.53 28.31
CA SER A 212 27.88 -27.02 28.90
C SER A 212 28.80 -25.88 29.38
N GLN A 213 28.84 -24.77 28.66
CA GLN A 213 29.59 -23.56 29.02
C GLN A 213 28.97 -22.87 30.24
N LEU A 214 27.64 -22.74 30.30
CA LEU A 214 26.93 -22.24 31.48
C LEU A 214 27.17 -23.12 32.70
N ALA A 215 27.10 -24.45 32.56
CA ALA A 215 27.43 -25.38 33.65
C ALA A 215 28.90 -25.29 34.08
N HIS A 216 29.81 -24.91 33.19
CA HIS A 216 31.20 -24.67 33.55
C HIS A 216 31.39 -23.32 34.25
N LEU A 217 30.69 -22.26 33.82
CA LEU A 217 30.64 -20.95 34.49
C LEU A 217 30.05 -21.07 35.89
N GLU A 218 28.98 -21.84 36.05
CA GLU A 218 28.35 -22.08 37.34
C GLU A 218 29.30 -22.82 38.30
N ARG A 219 29.99 -23.87 37.81
CA ARG A 219 31.05 -24.54 38.58
C ARG A 219 32.19 -23.59 38.96
N GLY A 220 32.62 -22.72 38.05
CA GLY A 220 33.64 -21.72 38.34
C GLY A 220 33.20 -20.71 39.39
N ARG A 221 31.95 -20.22 39.31
CA ARG A 221 31.34 -19.38 40.34
C ARG A 221 31.31 -20.06 41.70
N LEU A 222 30.88 -21.33 41.75
CA LEU A 222 30.85 -22.12 42.97
C LEU A 222 32.25 -22.29 43.56
N ALA A 223 33.26 -22.56 42.74
CA ALA A 223 34.65 -22.66 43.17
C ALA A 223 35.14 -21.33 43.79
N VAL A 224 34.84 -20.18 43.18
CA VAL A 224 35.18 -18.86 43.76
C VAL A 224 34.43 -18.63 45.08
N THR A 225 33.15 -18.98 45.18
CA THR A 225 32.43 -18.84 46.45
C THR A 225 32.98 -19.76 47.54
N GLU A 226 33.45 -20.95 47.17
CA GLU A 226 34.06 -21.89 48.11
C GLU A 226 35.43 -21.40 48.59
N THR A 227 36.26 -20.85 47.70
CA THR A 227 37.56 -20.27 48.09
C THR A 227 37.35 -19.07 49.01
N VAL A 228 36.45 -18.16 48.67
CA VAL A 228 36.07 -17.03 49.52
C VAL A 228 35.55 -17.51 50.89
N GLY A 229 34.67 -18.51 50.91
CA GLY A 229 34.13 -19.05 52.16
C GLY A 229 35.16 -19.78 53.03
N ARG A 230 36.17 -20.40 52.42
CA ARG A 230 37.32 -21.00 53.12
C ARG A 230 38.22 -19.93 53.71
N LEU A 231 38.47 -18.86 52.97
CA LEU A 231 39.29 -17.73 53.41
C LEU A 231 38.66 -17.01 54.60
N HIS A 232 37.35 -16.73 54.56
CA HIS A 232 36.65 -16.14 55.70
C HIS A 232 36.78 -17.00 56.96
N ARG A 233 36.60 -18.33 56.83
CA ARG A 233 36.81 -19.26 57.95
C ARG A 233 38.24 -19.23 58.48
N MET A 234 39.24 -19.23 57.61
CA MET A 234 40.65 -19.11 58.03
C MET A 234 40.93 -17.79 58.73
N LEU A 235 40.33 -16.69 58.26
CA LEU A 235 40.47 -15.37 58.87
C LEU A 235 39.80 -15.33 60.24
N ASP A 236 38.59 -15.87 60.37
CA ASP A 236 37.84 -15.98 61.63
C ASP A 236 38.62 -16.84 62.65
N ASP A 237 39.17 -17.98 62.20
CA ASP A 237 40.02 -18.84 63.04
C ASP A 237 41.29 -18.10 63.49
N ALA A 238 41.92 -17.31 62.60
CA ALA A 238 43.11 -16.54 62.92
C ALA A 238 42.82 -15.37 63.87
N TYR A 239 41.68 -14.68 63.70
CA TYR A 239 41.22 -13.66 64.65
C TYR A 239 40.83 -14.27 65.99
N ALA A 240 40.24 -15.47 66.01
CA ALA A 240 39.94 -16.20 67.24
C ALA A 240 41.20 -16.73 67.95
N ALA A 241 42.28 -16.97 67.20
CA ALA A 241 43.57 -17.36 67.74
C ALA A 241 44.35 -16.18 68.36
N LEU A 242 43.97 -14.93 68.09
CA LEU A 242 44.58 -13.77 68.73
C LEU A 242 44.31 -13.79 70.23
N PRO A 243 45.32 -13.52 71.08
CA PRO A 243 45.16 -13.53 72.52
C PRO A 243 44.14 -12.49 72.98
N GLU A 244 43.20 -12.91 73.83
CA GLU A 244 42.23 -12.01 74.45
C GLU A 244 42.95 -10.95 75.30
N GLY A 245 42.44 -9.70 75.30
CA GLY A 245 43.12 -8.57 75.94
C GLY A 245 43.40 -8.78 77.43
N THR A 246 42.54 -9.51 78.13
CA THR A 246 42.73 -9.88 79.55
C THR A 246 43.91 -10.84 79.73
N GLY A 247 44.05 -11.83 78.84
CA GLY A 247 45.18 -12.76 78.81
C GLY A 247 46.49 -12.09 78.43
N LEU A 248 46.44 -11.15 77.47
CA LEU A 248 47.60 -10.35 77.07
C LEU A 248 48.08 -9.48 78.24
N GLN A 249 47.17 -8.82 78.96
CA GLN A 249 47.48 -7.99 80.13
C GLN A 249 48.18 -8.82 81.24
N ALA A 250 47.68 -10.02 81.54
CA ALA A 250 48.28 -10.90 82.54
C ALA A 250 49.67 -11.41 82.13
N ARG A 251 49.88 -11.69 80.84
CA ARG A 251 51.20 -12.04 80.31
C ARG A 251 52.15 -10.85 80.33
N ALA A 252 51.67 -9.65 79.98
CA ALA A 252 52.44 -8.42 80.00
C ALA A 252 52.96 -8.11 81.41
N THR A 253 52.12 -8.22 82.45
CA THR A 253 52.53 -8.00 83.84
C THR A 253 53.53 -9.07 84.32
N THR A 254 53.38 -10.31 83.88
CA THR A 254 54.33 -11.39 84.17
C THR A 254 55.68 -11.14 83.51
N LEU A 255 55.69 -10.76 82.23
CA LEU A 255 56.89 -10.38 81.49
C LEU A 255 57.59 -9.18 82.13
N ASP A 256 56.85 -8.12 82.44
CA ASP A 256 57.40 -6.93 83.10
C ASP A 256 57.99 -7.28 84.48
N ALA A 257 57.34 -8.15 85.26
CA ALA A 257 57.92 -8.66 86.52
C ALA A 257 59.21 -9.46 86.31
N CYS A 258 59.29 -10.29 85.27
CA CYS A 258 60.51 -11.02 84.90
C CYS A 258 61.63 -10.08 84.43
N PHE A 259 61.34 -9.10 83.58
CA PHE A 259 62.31 -8.10 83.13
C PHE A 259 62.84 -7.26 84.28
N ARG A 260 62.00 -6.90 85.26
CA ARG A 260 62.46 -6.21 86.47
C ARG A 260 63.43 -7.06 87.31
N LYS A 261 63.21 -8.38 87.40
CA LYS A 261 64.15 -9.30 88.06
C LYS A 261 65.48 -9.38 87.33
N VAL A 262 65.45 -9.54 86.00
CA VAL A 262 66.66 -9.56 85.17
C VAL A 262 67.42 -8.24 85.27
N LYS A 263 66.72 -7.09 85.29
CA LYS A 263 67.31 -5.76 85.45
C LYS A 263 68.05 -5.58 86.79
N ALA A 264 67.59 -6.25 87.85
CA ALA A 264 68.24 -6.18 89.16
C ALA A 264 69.59 -6.93 89.19
N ASP A 265 69.77 -7.95 88.33
CA ASP A 265 71.01 -8.72 88.19
C ASP A 265 71.93 -8.10 87.13
N THR A 266 72.66 -7.05 87.51
CA THR A 266 73.55 -6.28 86.61
C THR A 266 74.66 -7.09 85.94
N ALA A 267 75.08 -8.22 86.51
CA ALA A 267 76.05 -9.13 85.91
C ALA A 267 75.43 -10.02 84.81
N ASN A 268 74.14 -10.35 84.92
CA ASN A 268 73.43 -11.13 83.92
C ASN A 268 72.97 -10.26 82.75
N THR A 269 72.61 -9.00 82.99
CA THR A 269 72.17 -8.08 81.92
C THR A 269 73.25 -7.85 80.87
N SER A 270 74.51 -7.63 81.27
CA SER A 270 75.62 -7.40 80.32
C SER A 270 75.89 -8.61 79.42
N SER A 271 75.82 -9.83 79.99
CA SER A 271 75.94 -11.08 79.24
C SER A 271 74.78 -11.27 78.26
N LEU A 272 73.55 -11.00 78.71
CA LEU A 272 72.35 -11.11 77.87
C LEU A 272 72.35 -10.14 76.69
N ILE A 273 72.88 -8.92 76.90
CA ILE A 273 72.99 -7.91 75.84
C ILE A 273 74.00 -8.35 74.79
N ALA A 274 75.17 -8.84 75.22
CA ALA A 274 76.17 -9.38 74.30
C ALA A 274 75.58 -10.52 73.46
N ALA A 275 74.89 -11.46 74.10
CA ALA A 275 74.21 -12.56 73.41
C ALA A 275 73.09 -12.08 72.46
N SER A 276 72.28 -11.09 72.85
CA SER A 276 71.23 -10.54 71.98
C SER A 276 71.80 -9.79 70.78
N TYR A 277 72.94 -9.14 70.95
CA TYR A 277 73.61 -8.43 69.88
C TYR A 277 74.25 -9.40 68.89
N GLU A 278 74.88 -10.47 69.39
CA GLU A 278 75.38 -11.57 68.56
C GLU A 278 74.24 -12.22 67.75
N ASP A 279 73.09 -12.47 68.37
CA ASP A 279 71.92 -13.07 67.70
C ASP A 279 71.30 -12.13 66.64
N GLU A 280 71.23 -10.81 66.89
CA GLU A 280 70.80 -9.85 65.86
C GLU A 280 71.79 -9.76 64.70
N LEU A 281 73.10 -9.76 64.98
CA LEU A 281 74.12 -9.81 63.93
C LEU A 281 74.00 -11.07 63.09
N GLU A 282 73.78 -12.23 63.72
CA GLU A 282 73.59 -13.51 63.01
C GLU A 282 72.31 -13.50 62.16
N ARG A 283 71.21 -12.90 62.65
CA ARG A 283 69.99 -12.72 61.86
C ARG A 283 70.17 -11.76 60.69
N MET A 284 70.88 -10.64 60.88
CA MET A 284 71.17 -9.72 59.78
C MET A 284 72.03 -10.40 58.71
N VAL A 285 73.07 -11.15 59.13
CA VAL A 285 73.90 -11.94 58.21
C VAL A 285 73.07 -12.96 57.47
N SER A 286 72.20 -13.71 58.17
CA SER A 286 71.30 -14.68 57.54
C SER A 286 70.34 -14.04 56.54
N ARG A 287 69.82 -12.85 56.83
CA ARG A 287 68.96 -12.09 55.88
C ARG A 287 69.75 -11.63 54.66
N ILE A 288 70.99 -11.18 54.84
CA ILE A 288 71.88 -10.79 53.74
C ILE A 288 72.25 -12.01 52.89
N GLU A 289 72.46 -13.18 53.49
CA GLU A 289 72.78 -14.42 52.77
C GLU A 289 71.58 -14.99 51.98
N GLN A 290 70.35 -14.79 52.47
CA GLN A 290 69.12 -15.21 51.78
C GLN A 290 68.74 -14.29 50.62
N LEU A 291 69.24 -13.05 50.60
CA LEU A 291 69.01 -12.11 49.53
C LEU A 291 69.88 -12.48 48.31
N SER A 292 69.22 -12.75 47.19
CA SER A 292 69.89 -12.97 45.91
C SER A 292 70.61 -11.67 45.48
N PRO A 293 71.82 -11.72 44.90
CA PRO A 293 72.60 -10.52 44.54
C PRO A 293 71.94 -9.61 43.49
N SER A 294 70.80 -10.02 42.93
CA SER A 294 69.99 -9.24 41.98
C SER A 294 68.85 -8.44 42.63
N ASP A 295 68.57 -8.65 43.92
CA ASP A 295 67.34 -8.17 44.57
C ASP A 295 67.59 -6.82 45.28
N THR A 296 67.68 -5.75 44.50
CA THR A 296 67.99 -4.40 45.00
C THR A 296 66.89 -3.84 45.92
N GLU A 297 65.64 -4.26 45.74
CA GLU A 297 64.51 -3.85 46.59
C GLU A 297 64.60 -4.46 48.00
N GLY A 298 65.07 -5.72 48.12
CA GLY A 298 65.29 -6.36 49.42
C GLY A 298 66.42 -5.72 50.22
N LEU A 299 67.45 -5.23 49.55
CA LEU A 299 68.57 -4.49 50.15
C LEU A 299 68.14 -3.08 50.62
N GLU A 300 67.35 -2.37 49.81
CA GLU A 300 66.75 -1.08 50.20
C GLU A 300 65.80 -1.24 51.40
N GLY A 301 65.01 -2.32 51.45
CA GLY A 301 64.14 -2.64 52.58
C GLY A 301 64.89 -2.80 53.91
N LEU A 302 66.07 -3.44 53.89
CA LEU A 302 66.94 -3.56 55.06
C LEU A 302 67.47 -2.20 55.55
N MET A 303 67.87 -1.33 54.63
CA MET A 303 68.35 0.03 54.97
C MET A 303 67.21 0.96 55.43
N CYS A 304 65.98 0.76 54.93
CA CYS A 304 64.83 1.59 55.30
C CYS A 304 64.30 1.29 56.72
N PHE A 305 64.47 0.05 57.22
CA PHE A 305 64.08 -0.34 58.57
C PHE A 305 64.84 0.47 59.65
N GLU A 306 66.12 0.76 59.42
CA GLU A 306 66.93 1.60 60.32
C GLU A 306 66.49 3.07 60.27
N SER A 307 66.15 3.58 59.09
CA SER A 307 65.74 4.99 58.89
C SER A 307 64.40 5.34 59.56
N GLN A 308 63.45 4.40 59.65
CA GLN A 308 62.19 4.63 60.37
C GLN A 308 62.37 4.67 61.90
N GLN A 309 63.39 3.98 62.43
CA GLN A 309 63.70 3.99 63.86
C GLN A 309 64.39 5.29 64.32
N GLU A 310 65.08 5.98 63.40
CA GLU A 310 65.71 7.28 63.65
C GLU A 310 64.73 8.47 63.54
N ASN A 311 63.74 8.41 62.65
CA ASN A 311 62.78 9.52 62.47
C ASN A 311 61.83 9.74 63.66
N ASN A 312 61.66 8.74 64.53
CA ASN A 312 60.95 8.90 65.81
C ASN A 312 61.83 9.48 66.94
N LYS A 313 63.12 9.76 66.72
CA LYS A 313 64.06 10.31 67.70
C LYS A 313 64.38 11.80 67.48
N THR A 314 63.38 12.62 67.14
CA THR A 314 63.55 14.08 67.05
C THR A 314 63.61 14.80 68.41
N ALA A 315 63.76 14.08 69.53
CA ALA A 315 64.10 14.65 70.82
C ALA A 315 65.56 14.29 71.18
N LYS A 316 66.42 15.31 71.25
CA LYS A 316 67.80 15.23 71.75
C LYS A 316 67.83 14.64 73.17
N SER A 317 67.92 13.31 73.26
CA SER A 317 68.26 12.59 74.48
C SER A 317 69.60 11.91 74.22
N THR A 318 70.58 12.29 75.03
CA THR A 318 71.81 11.55 75.30
C THR A 318 71.60 10.04 75.15
N LEU A 319 72.46 9.42 74.33
CA LEU A 319 72.54 8.00 73.96
C LEU A 319 72.77 7.07 75.17
N THR A 320 71.78 6.98 76.04
CA THR A 320 71.52 5.76 76.80
C THR A 320 70.21 5.23 76.24
N LEU A 321 70.29 4.35 75.23
CA LEU A 321 69.13 3.53 74.89
C LEU A 321 68.66 2.88 76.20
N PRO A 322 67.39 3.03 76.61
CA PRO A 322 66.89 2.30 77.76
C PRO A 322 67.10 0.81 77.47
N LEU A 323 68.03 0.21 78.20
CA LEU A 323 68.52 -1.17 78.05
C LEU A 323 67.42 -2.23 78.24
N VAL A 324 66.21 -1.80 78.58
CA VAL A 324 65.07 -2.65 78.87
C VAL A 324 63.93 -2.19 77.97
N PRO A 325 63.49 -3.01 77.00
CA PRO A 325 62.37 -2.69 76.14
C PRO A 325 61.10 -2.50 76.97
N GLU A 326 60.30 -1.50 76.61
CA GLU A 326 58.99 -1.30 77.22
C GLU A 326 58.06 -2.42 76.75
N VAL A 327 57.81 -3.40 77.62
CA VAL A 327 57.02 -4.61 77.31
C VAL A 327 55.68 -4.28 76.66
N LYS A 328 55.05 -3.17 77.08
CA LYS A 328 53.79 -2.70 76.49
C LYS A 328 53.98 -2.28 75.03
N ALA A 329 55.00 -1.48 74.73
CA ALA A 329 55.27 -1.00 73.37
C ALA A 329 55.61 -2.17 72.43
N GLU A 330 56.38 -3.16 72.89
CA GLU A 330 56.70 -4.35 72.09
C GLU A 330 55.49 -5.26 71.87
N LEU A 331 54.61 -5.43 72.86
CA LEU A 331 53.37 -6.19 72.68
C LEU A 331 52.40 -5.48 71.72
N GLU A 332 52.31 -4.15 71.79
CA GLU A 332 51.55 -3.35 70.81
C GLU A 332 52.15 -3.49 69.41
N HIS A 333 53.48 -3.46 69.28
CA HIS A 333 54.17 -3.64 68.02
C HIS A 333 53.94 -5.04 67.43
N ALA A 334 54.07 -6.10 68.23
CA ALA A 334 53.79 -7.47 67.81
C ALA A 334 52.33 -7.65 67.37
N GLY A 335 51.37 -7.09 68.13
CA GLY A 335 49.96 -7.14 67.76
C GLY A 335 49.65 -6.36 66.48
N LEU A 336 50.36 -5.26 66.21
CA LEU A 336 50.27 -4.54 64.94
C LEU A 336 50.81 -5.38 63.78
N ILE A 337 51.95 -6.06 63.95
CA ILE A 337 52.53 -6.95 62.93
C ILE A 337 51.55 -8.10 62.60
N ASP A 338 51.00 -8.76 63.62
CA ASP A 338 50.03 -9.84 63.43
C ASP A 338 48.81 -9.34 62.64
N ARG A 339 48.26 -8.17 63.02
CA ARG A 339 47.12 -7.58 62.31
C ARG A 339 47.45 -7.19 60.88
N ILE A 340 48.64 -6.63 60.63
CA ILE A 340 49.10 -6.31 59.27
C ILE A 340 49.22 -7.59 58.44
N SER A 341 49.74 -8.67 59.02
CA SER A 341 49.85 -9.96 58.31
C SER A 341 48.48 -10.54 57.93
N LEU A 342 47.48 -10.43 58.80
CA LEU A 342 46.10 -10.84 58.51
C LEU A 342 45.47 -9.99 57.41
N LEU A 343 45.69 -8.67 57.45
CA LEU A 343 45.20 -7.76 56.41
C LEU A 343 45.86 -8.03 55.06
N ALA A 344 47.18 -8.29 55.02
CA ALA A 344 47.88 -8.65 53.78
C ALA A 344 47.38 -10.00 53.22
N GLN A 345 47.10 -10.98 54.08
CA GLN A 345 46.49 -12.23 53.67
C GLN A 345 45.08 -12.02 53.12
N GLN A 346 44.28 -11.14 53.74
CA GLN A 346 42.96 -10.79 53.24
C GLN A 346 43.04 -10.11 51.87
N GLU A 347 43.92 -9.11 51.71
CA GLU A 347 44.13 -8.37 50.47
C GLU A 347 44.53 -9.30 49.32
N THR A 348 45.58 -10.10 49.50
CA THR A 348 46.04 -11.07 48.47
C THR A 348 44.95 -12.06 48.07
N SER A 349 44.07 -12.41 49.00
CA SER A 349 42.94 -13.32 48.74
C SER A 349 41.81 -12.64 47.96
N VAL A 350 41.52 -11.37 48.26
CA VAL A 350 40.55 -10.55 47.52
C VAL A 350 41.07 -10.29 46.11
N ASP A 351 42.36 -9.97 45.96
CA ASP A 351 42.99 -9.77 44.65
C ASP A 351 42.92 -11.03 43.79
N ARG A 352 43.21 -12.19 44.39
CA ARG A 352 43.13 -13.47 43.68
C ARG A 352 41.70 -13.78 43.22
N THR A 353 40.71 -13.58 44.07
CA THR A 353 39.29 -13.83 43.73
C THR A 353 38.77 -12.80 42.72
N SER A 354 39.20 -11.55 42.83
CA SER A 354 38.94 -10.47 41.89
C SER A 354 39.52 -10.77 40.51
N SER A 355 40.78 -11.23 40.44
CA SER A 355 41.41 -11.67 39.18
C SER A 355 40.70 -12.89 38.58
N ASP A 356 40.36 -13.91 39.37
CA ASP A 356 39.60 -15.05 38.87
C ASP A 356 38.21 -14.64 38.32
N LEU A 357 37.52 -13.68 38.95
CA LEU A 357 36.26 -13.14 38.45
C LEU A 357 36.45 -12.32 37.17
N ARG A 358 37.41 -11.40 37.17
CA ARG A 358 37.67 -10.44 36.08
C ARG A 358 38.27 -11.09 34.84
N ASP A 359 39.24 -11.97 35.02
CA ASP A 359 40.05 -12.48 33.92
C ASP A 359 39.50 -13.80 33.36
N ARG A 360 38.70 -14.54 34.14
CA ARG A 360 38.18 -15.85 33.72
C ARG A 360 36.66 -15.90 33.59
N LEU A 361 35.92 -15.49 34.63
CA LEU A 361 34.46 -15.68 34.65
C LEU A 361 33.72 -14.64 33.80
N LEU A 362 34.04 -13.35 33.98
CA LEU A 362 33.38 -12.26 33.25
C LEU A 362 33.52 -12.36 31.72
N PRO A 363 34.73 -12.58 31.14
CA PRO A 363 34.87 -12.66 29.70
C PRO A 363 34.10 -13.83 29.10
N ARG A 364 34.09 -14.99 29.79
CA ARG A 364 33.35 -16.17 29.35
C ARG A 364 31.84 -15.97 29.44
N LEU A 365 31.36 -15.28 30.47
CA LEU A 365 29.95 -14.91 30.60
C LEU A 365 29.54 -13.95 29.48
N GLN A 366 30.37 -12.94 29.20
CA GLN A 366 30.15 -11.99 28.12
C GLN A 366 30.12 -12.69 26.76
N MET A 367 31.07 -13.59 26.47
CA MET A 367 31.04 -14.40 25.25
C MET A 367 29.76 -15.25 25.13
N CYS A 368 29.32 -15.88 26.23
CA CYS A 368 28.06 -16.65 26.22
C CYS A 368 26.86 -15.73 25.97
N PHE A 369 26.85 -14.55 26.59
CA PHE A 369 25.81 -13.54 26.40
C PHE A 369 25.77 -13.04 24.96
N ASP A 370 26.90 -12.66 24.36
CA ASP A 370 26.98 -12.16 22.99
C ASP A 370 26.48 -13.21 21.99
N VAL A 371 26.85 -14.49 22.18
CA VAL A 371 26.37 -15.60 21.34
C VAL A 371 24.86 -15.83 21.51
N LEU A 372 24.33 -15.74 22.74
CA LEU A 372 22.89 -15.85 22.98
C LEU A 372 22.12 -14.65 22.41
N HIS A 373 22.66 -13.45 22.57
CA HIS A 373 22.05 -12.20 22.12
C HIS A 373 21.97 -12.16 20.60
N THR A 374 23.08 -12.43 19.89
CA THR A 374 23.11 -12.51 18.42
C THR A 374 22.16 -13.57 17.87
N ARG A 375 21.93 -14.67 18.60
CA ARG A 375 20.91 -15.65 18.20
C ARG A 375 19.50 -15.17 18.47
N ASN A 376 19.28 -14.51 19.58
CA ASN A 376 17.98 -13.94 19.89
C ASN A 376 17.58 -12.89 18.84
N THR A 377 18.51 -12.05 18.39
CA THR A 377 18.24 -11.09 17.31
C THR A 377 17.88 -11.81 16.00
N LEU A 378 18.63 -12.85 15.61
CA LEU A 378 18.30 -13.66 14.43
C LEU A 378 16.94 -14.37 14.55
N ALA A 379 16.59 -14.85 15.75
CA ALA A 379 15.30 -15.48 15.98
C ALA A 379 14.15 -14.47 15.86
N VAL A 380 14.31 -13.27 16.40
CA VAL A 380 13.34 -12.17 16.26
C VAL A 380 13.23 -11.73 14.80
N GLU A 381 14.33 -11.60 14.06
CA GLU A 381 14.31 -11.29 12.63
C GLU A 381 13.56 -12.37 11.83
N ALA A 382 13.80 -13.65 12.13
CA ALA A 382 13.09 -14.75 11.50
C ALA A 382 11.59 -14.72 11.83
N GLU A 383 11.22 -14.42 13.08
CA GLU A 383 9.82 -14.26 13.50
C GLU A 383 9.13 -13.11 12.75
N VAL A 384 9.81 -11.97 12.56
CA VAL A 384 9.29 -10.84 11.79
C VAL A 384 9.07 -11.24 10.33
N VAL A 385 10.03 -11.95 9.71
CA VAL A 385 9.89 -12.40 8.31
C VAL A 385 8.74 -13.41 8.15
N VAL A 386 8.61 -14.35 9.09
CA VAL A 386 7.49 -15.31 9.09
C VAL A 386 6.16 -14.59 9.30
N SER A 387 6.10 -13.61 10.19
CA SER A 387 4.88 -12.82 10.44
C SER A 387 4.46 -12.03 9.20
N ALA A 388 5.43 -11.37 8.53
CA ALA A 388 5.16 -10.68 7.27
C ALA A 388 4.66 -11.64 6.17
N LEU A 389 5.24 -12.85 6.07
CA LEU A 389 4.76 -13.86 5.13
C LEU A 389 3.32 -14.31 5.44
N ILE A 390 2.97 -14.45 6.71
CA ILE A 390 1.60 -14.79 7.13
C ILE A 390 0.63 -13.67 6.73
N GLU A 391 0.99 -12.41 6.99
CA GLU A 391 0.18 -11.24 6.64
C GLU A 391 -0.05 -11.15 5.12
N GLU A 392 1.00 -11.31 4.29
CA GLU A 392 0.88 -11.32 2.83
C GLU A 392 0.00 -12.49 2.32
N LEU A 393 0.07 -13.67 2.97
CA LEU A 393 -0.80 -14.81 2.63
C LEU A 393 -2.25 -14.57 3.04
N GLU A 394 -2.49 -13.89 4.16
CA GLU A 394 -3.81 -13.47 4.61
C GLU A 394 -4.40 -12.42 3.66
N GLU A 395 -3.63 -11.41 3.25
CA GLU A 395 -4.06 -10.42 2.25
C GLU A 395 -4.42 -11.07 0.90
N ILE A 396 -3.60 -12.01 0.43
CA ILE A 396 -3.91 -12.78 -0.80
C ILE A 396 -5.22 -13.56 -0.61
N ASN A 397 -5.42 -14.19 0.54
CA ASN A 397 -6.65 -14.93 0.83
C ASN A 397 -7.88 -14.01 0.87
N ASP A 398 -7.77 -12.83 1.48
CA ASP A 398 -8.83 -11.83 1.54
C ASP A 398 -9.21 -11.34 0.13
N VAL A 399 -8.23 -11.07 -0.73
CA VAL A 399 -8.47 -10.71 -2.14
C VAL A 399 -9.18 -11.85 -2.89
N VAL A 400 -8.77 -13.10 -2.68
CA VAL A 400 -9.41 -14.27 -3.30
C VAL A 400 -10.85 -14.44 -2.79
N GLU A 401 -11.09 -14.24 -1.50
CA GLU A 401 -12.44 -14.27 -0.93
C GLU A 401 -13.33 -13.14 -1.47
N ASP A 402 -12.80 -11.93 -1.61
CA ASP A 402 -13.52 -10.79 -2.17
C ASP A 402 -13.90 -11.03 -3.62
N VAL A 403 -12.97 -11.54 -4.44
CA VAL A 403 -13.26 -11.92 -5.84
C VAL A 403 -14.33 -13.03 -5.89
N ARG A 404 -14.25 -14.02 -4.99
CA ARG A 404 -15.24 -15.10 -4.92
C ARG A 404 -16.63 -14.60 -4.51
N ARG A 405 -16.72 -13.64 -3.58
CA ARG A 405 -17.98 -13.02 -3.14
C ARG A 405 -18.61 -12.18 -4.26
N VAL A 406 -17.78 -11.47 -5.04
CA VAL A 406 -18.25 -10.73 -6.22
C VAL A 406 -18.76 -11.68 -7.31
N GLY A 407 -18.05 -12.78 -7.58
CA GLY A 407 -18.47 -13.76 -8.59
C GLY A 407 -19.69 -14.62 -8.21
N SER A 408 -19.95 -14.82 -6.91
CA SER A 408 -21.03 -15.70 -6.44
C SER A 408 -22.38 -15.00 -6.27
N ASN A 409 -22.43 -13.66 -6.22
CA ASN A 409 -23.68 -12.93 -5.98
C ASN A 409 -24.35 -12.41 -7.25
N ASP A 410 -23.74 -12.56 -8.43
CA ASP A 410 -24.24 -12.00 -9.69
C ASP A 410 -24.57 -13.04 -10.76
N SER A 411 -24.69 -14.31 -10.35
CA SER A 411 -24.96 -15.41 -11.28
C SER A 411 -26.39 -15.46 -11.82
N ASP A 412 -27.26 -14.47 -11.58
CA ASP A 412 -28.65 -14.62 -12.01
C ASP A 412 -29.38 -13.47 -12.70
N GLN A 413 -28.97 -12.18 -12.73
CA GLN A 413 -29.89 -11.19 -13.36
C GLN A 413 -29.39 -10.09 -14.28
N ASN A 414 -28.13 -9.70 -14.40
CA ASN A 414 -27.76 -8.79 -15.49
C ASN A 414 -26.26 -8.83 -15.77
N ARG A 415 -25.88 -9.45 -16.89
CA ARG A 415 -24.56 -9.26 -17.49
C ARG A 415 -24.42 -7.81 -17.96
N ILE A 416 -24.09 -6.92 -17.03
CA ILE A 416 -23.43 -5.67 -17.36
C ILE A 416 -22.03 -6.09 -17.88
N PRO A 417 -21.57 -5.61 -19.05
CA PRO A 417 -20.25 -5.96 -19.56
C PRO A 417 -19.20 -5.61 -18.51
N GLU A 418 -18.41 -6.60 -18.08
CA GLU A 418 -17.37 -6.48 -17.05
C GLU A 418 -16.42 -5.28 -17.31
N ASP A 419 -16.20 -4.96 -18.58
CA ASP A 419 -15.45 -3.79 -19.04
C ASP A 419 -15.95 -2.46 -18.47
N ARG A 420 -17.27 -2.27 -18.35
CA ARG A 420 -17.85 -1.01 -17.82
C ARG A 420 -17.70 -0.88 -16.31
N PHE A 421 -17.71 -2.01 -15.60
CA PHE A 421 -17.47 -2.03 -14.16
C PHE A 421 -15.99 -1.73 -13.87
N LEU A 422 -15.07 -2.37 -14.59
CA LEU A 422 -13.64 -2.14 -14.45
C LEU A 422 -13.27 -0.69 -14.78
N GLU A 423 -13.84 -0.15 -15.85
CA GLU A 423 -13.64 1.25 -16.25
C GLU A 423 -14.16 2.22 -15.17
N ALA A 424 -15.32 1.93 -14.56
CA ALA A 424 -15.85 2.73 -13.45
C ALA A 424 -14.96 2.71 -12.20
N VAL A 425 -14.43 1.53 -11.83
CA VAL A 425 -13.51 1.37 -10.68
C VAL A 425 -12.20 2.10 -10.93
N VAL A 426 -11.62 1.98 -12.14
CA VAL A 426 -10.38 2.66 -12.55
C VAL A 426 -10.58 4.18 -12.55
N VAL A 427 -11.71 4.68 -13.06
CA VAL A 427 -12.07 6.11 -13.00
C VAL A 427 -12.18 6.59 -11.55
N GLU A 428 -12.78 5.80 -10.66
CA GLU A 428 -12.93 6.19 -9.24
C GLU A 428 -11.58 6.22 -8.51
N LEU A 429 -10.71 5.23 -8.76
CA LEU A 429 -9.34 5.17 -8.23
C LEU A 429 -8.49 6.35 -8.72
N LEU A 430 -8.54 6.66 -10.02
CA LEU A 430 -7.87 7.82 -10.61
C LEU A 430 -8.40 9.13 -10.00
N LYS A 431 -9.71 9.26 -9.82
CA LYS A 431 -10.31 10.43 -9.13
C LYS A 431 -9.83 10.55 -7.68
N LYS A 432 -9.70 9.45 -6.92
CA LYS A 432 -9.17 9.46 -5.54
C LYS A 432 -7.70 9.88 -5.51
N LEU A 433 -6.87 9.34 -6.39
CA LEU A 433 -5.44 9.67 -6.48
C LEU A 433 -5.17 11.10 -6.96
N LEU A 434 -6.00 11.63 -7.86
CA LEU A 434 -5.88 13.00 -8.34
C LEU A 434 -6.39 14.04 -7.33
N ARG A 435 -7.40 13.67 -6.51
CA ARG A 435 -7.93 14.50 -5.42
C ARG A 435 -6.95 14.70 -4.26
N SER A 436 -6.12 13.69 -3.95
CA SER A 436 -5.15 13.80 -2.85
C SER A 436 -3.95 14.67 -3.19
N ARG A 437 -3.74 15.02 -4.47
CA ARG A 437 -2.47 15.56 -4.95
C ARG A 437 -2.56 16.83 -5.78
N SER A 438 -3.74 17.22 -6.27
CA SER A 438 -3.89 18.44 -7.08
C SER A 438 -5.14 19.23 -6.73
N ASP A 439 -5.00 20.56 -6.66
CA ASP A 439 -6.07 21.53 -6.38
C ASP A 439 -6.86 21.92 -7.67
N ARG A 440 -6.74 21.12 -8.74
CA ARG A 440 -7.40 21.37 -10.03
C ARG A 440 -8.63 20.46 -10.18
N PRO A 441 -9.75 20.97 -10.74
CA PRO A 441 -10.98 20.20 -10.83
C PRO A 441 -10.82 19.01 -11.79
N THR A 442 -11.18 17.83 -11.30
CA THR A 442 -11.23 16.55 -12.01
C THR A 442 -12.05 16.66 -13.30
N VAL A 443 -11.37 16.59 -14.45
CA VAL A 443 -12.00 16.51 -15.78
C VAL A 443 -12.59 15.11 -15.97
N LEU A 444 -13.73 15.07 -16.65
CA LEU A 444 -14.46 13.83 -17.00
C LEU A 444 -13.60 13.02 -17.98
N LEU A 445 -13.06 11.90 -17.50
CA LEU A 445 -12.22 11.00 -18.27
C LEU A 445 -13.08 10.20 -19.25
N ASN A 446 -12.94 10.46 -20.55
CA ASN A 446 -13.32 9.48 -21.56
C ASN A 446 -12.31 8.32 -21.54
N ARG A 447 -12.63 7.19 -22.18
CA ARG A 447 -11.72 6.03 -22.29
C ARG A 447 -10.33 6.38 -22.82
N SER A 448 -10.26 7.28 -23.79
CA SER A 448 -8.99 7.81 -24.32
C SER A 448 -8.18 8.57 -23.26
N ASP A 449 -8.86 9.32 -22.39
CA ASP A 449 -8.20 10.12 -21.35
C ASP A 449 -7.70 9.22 -20.21
N LEU A 450 -8.41 8.11 -19.93
CA LEU A 450 -7.95 7.06 -19.02
C LEU A 450 -6.67 6.40 -19.52
N GLU A 451 -6.62 6.02 -20.80
CA GLU A 451 -5.44 5.39 -21.39
C GLU A 451 -4.22 6.33 -21.36
N ILE A 452 -4.43 7.62 -21.68
CA ILE A 452 -3.37 8.63 -21.63
C ILE A 452 -2.88 8.84 -20.19
N GLU A 453 -3.77 8.92 -19.20
CA GLU A 453 -3.35 9.11 -17.80
C GLU A 453 -2.73 7.85 -17.19
N LEU A 454 -3.20 6.66 -17.55
CA LEU A 454 -2.55 5.41 -17.14
C LEU A 454 -1.15 5.29 -17.74
N ALA A 455 -0.96 5.67 -19.00
CA ALA A 455 0.36 5.76 -19.61
C ALA A 455 1.23 6.81 -18.91
N SER A 456 0.68 8.00 -18.60
CA SER A 456 1.37 9.07 -17.89
C SER A 456 1.83 8.64 -16.47
N LEU A 457 0.98 7.87 -15.77
CA LEU A 457 1.28 7.32 -14.46
C LEU A 457 2.32 6.20 -14.54
N ALA A 458 2.24 5.33 -15.56
CA ALA A 458 3.23 4.30 -15.80
C ALA A 458 4.62 4.92 -16.05
N ASP A 459 4.72 5.89 -16.95
CA ASP A 459 5.96 6.61 -17.25
C ASP A 459 6.51 7.33 -16.03
N ARG A 460 5.64 7.98 -15.24
CA ARG A 460 6.03 8.65 -14.00
C ARG A 460 6.53 7.67 -12.96
N SER A 461 5.85 6.53 -12.78
CA SER A 461 6.28 5.47 -11.86
C SER A 461 7.64 4.89 -12.26
N ALA A 462 7.87 4.70 -13.57
CA ALA A 462 9.15 4.26 -14.11
C ALA A 462 10.25 5.30 -13.87
N SER A 463 9.96 6.59 -14.06
CA SER A 463 10.89 7.69 -13.76
C SER A 463 11.23 7.76 -12.27
N VAL A 464 10.26 7.58 -11.38
CA VAL A 464 10.49 7.57 -9.93
C VAL A 464 11.35 6.39 -9.53
N ARG A 465 11.01 5.17 -10.00
CA ARG A 465 11.81 3.96 -9.75
C ARG A 465 13.25 4.11 -10.26
N LYS A 466 13.44 4.74 -11.42
CA LYS A 466 14.77 5.04 -11.94
C LYS A 466 15.53 6.02 -11.05
N SER A 467 14.87 7.11 -10.61
CA SER A 467 15.49 8.08 -9.69
C SER A 467 15.82 7.48 -8.33
N GLU A 468 15.00 6.55 -7.84
CA GLU A 468 15.23 5.82 -6.60
C GLU A 468 16.40 4.85 -6.74
N ALA A 469 16.47 4.11 -7.85
CA ALA A 469 17.63 3.26 -8.17
C ALA A 469 18.92 4.08 -8.29
N ASP A 470 18.87 5.24 -8.97
CA ASP A 470 19.99 6.16 -9.10
C ASP A 470 20.41 6.74 -7.73
N TRP A 471 19.43 7.06 -6.87
CA TRP A 471 19.68 7.53 -5.51
C TRP A 471 20.29 6.43 -4.63
N ALA A 472 19.74 5.21 -4.66
CA ALA A 472 20.25 4.07 -3.92
C ALA A 472 21.68 3.69 -4.36
N ALA A 473 21.97 3.73 -5.66
CA ALA A 473 23.31 3.53 -6.19
C ALA A 473 24.31 4.59 -5.69
N LYS A 474 23.85 5.85 -5.53
CA LYS A 474 24.67 6.97 -5.00
C LYS A 474 24.71 7.02 -3.47
N LEU A 475 23.85 6.27 -2.77
CA LEU A 475 23.76 6.33 -1.31
C LEU A 475 25.05 5.84 -0.66
N ALA A 476 25.64 4.75 -1.15
CA ALA A 476 26.89 4.22 -0.63
C ALA A 476 28.05 5.22 -0.81
N SER A 477 28.13 5.90 -1.97
CA SER A 477 29.14 6.93 -2.20
C SER A 477 28.92 8.16 -1.32
N HIS A 478 27.68 8.63 -1.16
CA HIS A 478 27.37 9.77 -0.28
C HIS A 478 27.61 9.43 1.19
N LEU A 479 27.30 8.21 1.65
CA LEU A 479 27.60 7.76 3.01
C LEU A 479 29.11 7.66 3.24
N ASN A 480 29.87 7.20 2.24
CA ASN A 480 31.33 7.19 2.30
C ASN A 480 31.93 8.60 2.29
N GLU A 481 31.33 9.53 1.54
CA GLU A 481 31.75 10.93 1.53
C GLU A 481 31.38 11.64 2.86
N LEU A 482 30.21 11.35 3.41
CA LEU A 482 29.77 11.90 4.70
C LEU A 482 30.62 11.36 5.86
N SER A 483 30.92 10.06 5.85
CA SER A 483 31.80 9.45 6.85
C SER A 483 33.22 9.99 6.74
N ARG A 484 33.77 10.16 5.52
CA ARG A 484 35.10 10.76 5.33
C ARG A 484 35.16 12.25 5.70
N SER A 485 34.17 13.04 5.29
CA SER A 485 34.14 14.49 5.55
C SER A 485 33.85 14.83 7.00
N ARG A 486 33.11 13.96 7.72
CA ARG A 486 32.74 14.17 9.12
C ARG A 486 33.52 13.32 10.11
N ALA A 487 34.40 12.42 9.67
CA ALA A 487 35.29 11.64 10.56
C ALA A 487 36.06 12.55 11.51
N ALA A 488 36.73 13.58 11.00
CA ALA A 488 37.49 14.52 11.84
C ALA A 488 36.60 15.28 12.85
N LEU A 489 35.35 15.58 12.49
CA LEU A 489 34.41 16.29 13.36
C LEU A 489 33.81 15.36 14.42
N LEU A 490 33.58 14.09 14.06
CA LEU A 490 33.19 13.03 14.98
C LEU A 490 34.34 12.70 15.94
N ASP A 491 35.57 12.58 15.46
CA ASP A 491 36.77 12.34 16.28
C ASP A 491 36.96 13.46 17.30
N ILE A 492 36.85 14.73 16.89
CA ILE A 492 36.86 15.88 17.82
C ILE A 492 35.70 15.81 18.82
N ALA A 493 34.51 15.37 18.40
CA ALA A 493 33.36 15.24 19.30
C ALA A 493 33.52 14.08 20.30
N TYR A 494 34.17 12.99 19.90
CA TYR A 494 34.51 11.86 20.79
C TYR A 494 35.66 12.22 21.73
N GLU A 495 36.69 12.94 21.27
CA GLU A 495 37.79 13.45 22.11
C GLU A 495 37.32 14.42 23.19
N ASN A 496 36.25 15.19 22.92
CA ASN A 496 35.66 16.14 23.87
C ASN A 496 34.42 15.58 24.59
N SER A 497 34.09 14.30 24.41
CA SER A 497 33.00 13.64 25.13
C SER A 497 33.40 13.42 26.60
N PRO A 498 32.52 13.69 27.58
CA PRO A 498 32.82 13.52 29.00
C PRO A 498 33.13 12.06 29.41
N MET A 499 32.79 11.08 28.56
CA MET A 499 33.12 9.67 28.72
C MET A 499 33.48 9.08 27.34
N ASN A 500 34.61 8.36 27.26
CA ASN A 500 35.11 7.71 26.03
C ASN A 500 34.22 6.55 25.53
N THR A 501 33.12 6.26 26.22
CA THR A 501 32.20 5.15 25.95
C THR A 501 30.77 5.59 25.62
N SER A 502 30.44 6.89 25.71
CA SER A 502 29.12 7.42 25.33
C SER A 502 29.19 8.05 23.95
N ALA A 503 28.19 7.77 23.09
CA ALA A 503 28.07 8.45 21.81
C ALA A 503 28.01 9.99 22.04
N PRO A 504 28.68 10.82 21.21
CA PRO A 504 28.84 12.26 21.43
C PRO A 504 27.53 13.06 21.39
N PHE A 505 26.41 12.40 21.11
CA PHE A 505 25.07 12.95 21.10
C PHE A 505 24.09 12.11 21.92
N SER A 506 24.58 11.35 22.90
CA SER A 506 23.66 10.69 23.84
C SER A 506 22.84 11.78 24.54
N PRO A 507 21.49 11.67 24.54
CA PRO A 507 20.64 12.62 25.25
C PRO A 507 21.09 12.72 26.71
N ARG A 508 20.99 13.91 27.29
CA ARG A 508 21.40 14.13 28.69
C ARG A 508 20.62 13.17 29.58
N SER A 509 21.20 12.73 30.69
CA SER A 509 20.50 11.82 31.62
C SER A 509 19.12 12.34 32.03
N GLU A 510 18.99 13.65 32.19
CA GLU A 510 17.73 14.35 32.45
C GLU A 510 16.70 14.18 31.31
N GLU A 511 17.15 14.22 30.04
CA GLU A 511 16.30 14.01 28.88
C GLU A 511 15.87 12.55 28.73
N VAL A 512 16.76 11.61 29.06
CA VAL A 512 16.42 10.17 29.09
C VAL A 512 15.36 9.91 30.16
N ILE A 513 15.55 10.46 31.37
CA ILE A 513 14.57 10.35 32.46
C ILE A 513 13.24 11.00 32.06
N ALA A 514 13.25 12.18 31.45
CA ALA A 514 12.04 12.86 30.99
C ALA A 514 11.34 12.09 29.87
N ARG A 515 12.09 11.44 28.98
CA ARG A 515 11.55 10.61 27.90
C ARG A 515 10.90 9.33 28.44
N ASP A 516 11.54 8.68 29.40
CA ASP A 516 11.01 7.47 30.04
C ASP A 516 9.77 7.80 30.89
N ASP A 517 9.76 8.93 31.61
CA ASP A 517 8.57 9.43 32.32
C ASP A 517 7.44 9.76 31.33
N ALA A 518 7.72 10.47 30.23
CA ALA A 518 6.72 10.75 29.20
C ALA A 518 6.17 9.47 28.56
N ARG A 519 7.01 8.46 28.32
CA ARG A 519 6.60 7.16 27.77
C ARG A 519 5.71 6.40 28.74
N SER A 520 6.11 6.29 30.01
CA SER A 520 5.32 5.62 31.04
C SER A 520 3.96 6.32 31.27
N ARG A 521 3.92 7.66 31.23
CA ARG A 521 2.67 8.43 31.27
C ARG A 521 1.81 8.22 30.03
N GLY A 522 2.42 8.11 28.84
CA GLY A 522 1.73 7.79 27.60
C GLY A 522 1.11 6.39 27.63
N GLU A 523 1.83 5.42 28.17
CA GLU A 523 1.32 4.05 28.38
C GLU A 523 0.17 4.04 29.40
N LEU A 524 0.30 4.74 30.53
CA LEU A 524 -0.80 4.93 31.49
C LEU A 524 -2.03 5.56 30.83
N LEU A 525 -1.87 6.66 30.10
CA LEU A 525 -2.97 7.30 29.37
C LEU A 525 -3.61 6.37 28.34
N ARG A 526 -2.82 5.57 27.64
CA ARG A 526 -3.33 4.58 26.68
C ARG A 526 -4.12 3.48 27.38
N THR A 527 -3.67 3.00 28.54
CA THR A 527 -4.41 2.02 29.34
C THR A 527 -5.71 2.60 29.87
N GLU A 528 -5.70 3.84 30.38
CA GLU A 528 -6.90 4.54 30.86
C GLU A 528 -7.87 4.86 29.72
N ALA A 529 -7.38 5.28 28.55
CA ALA A 529 -8.20 5.47 27.36
C ALA A 529 -8.85 4.17 26.90
N SER A 530 -8.11 3.04 26.94
CA SER A 530 -8.68 1.73 26.63
C SER A 530 -9.73 1.27 27.65
N ARG A 531 -9.55 1.64 28.93
CA ARG A 531 -10.52 1.40 29.99
C ARG A 531 -11.79 2.23 29.77
N LEU A 532 -11.64 3.52 29.52
CA LEU A 532 -12.72 4.43 29.16
C LEU A 532 -13.46 3.96 27.90
N GLN A 533 -12.73 3.46 26.90
CA GLN A 533 -13.34 2.89 25.70
C GLN A 533 -14.20 1.68 26.05
N LYS A 534 -13.69 0.73 26.85
CA LYS A 534 -14.45 -0.43 27.35
C LYS A 534 -15.64 -0.05 28.22
N GLU A 535 -15.55 1.04 28.98
CA GLU A 535 -16.64 1.59 29.79
C GLU A 535 -17.67 2.35 28.93
N SER A 536 -17.23 2.95 27.82
CA SER A 536 -18.07 3.71 26.88
C SER A 536 -18.74 2.83 25.82
N GLU A 537 -18.18 1.65 25.55
CA GLU A 537 -18.83 0.61 24.77
C GLU A 537 -20.08 0.18 25.54
N LEU A 538 -21.22 0.77 25.16
CA LEU A 538 -22.53 0.41 25.69
C LEU A 538 -22.65 -1.10 25.67
N SER A 539 -22.74 -1.70 26.87
CA SER A 539 -23.00 -3.13 27.05
C SER A 539 -24.01 -3.59 26.00
N GLY A 540 -23.77 -4.71 25.31
CA GLY A 540 -24.66 -5.19 24.25
C GLY A 540 -26.12 -5.38 24.70
N ARG A 541 -26.39 -5.35 26.02
CA ARG A 541 -27.74 -5.24 26.59
C ARG A 541 -28.34 -3.84 26.48
N ASP A 542 -27.57 -2.80 26.77
CA ASP A 542 -28.00 -1.40 26.70
C ASP A 542 -28.03 -0.89 25.26
N GLN A 543 -27.14 -1.37 24.38
CA GLN A 543 -27.26 -1.13 22.94
C GLN A 543 -28.57 -1.72 22.39
N ARG A 544 -28.96 -2.93 22.80
CA ARG A 544 -30.26 -3.52 22.44
C ARG A 544 -31.46 -2.76 23.01
N LYS A 545 -31.38 -2.23 24.23
CA LYS A 545 -32.43 -1.35 24.77
C LYS A 545 -32.51 -0.02 24.04
N LEU A 546 -31.37 0.56 23.66
CA LEU A 546 -31.31 1.79 22.88
C LEU A 546 -31.93 1.58 21.51
N ILE A 547 -31.59 0.48 20.81
CA ILE A 547 -32.20 0.10 19.53
C ILE A 547 -33.71 -0.11 19.70
N ALA A 548 -34.14 -0.89 20.70
CA ALA A 548 -35.57 -1.11 20.95
C ALA A 548 -36.31 0.18 21.32
N PHE A 549 -35.65 1.12 22.00
CA PHE A 549 -36.18 2.44 22.29
C PHE A 549 -36.29 3.28 21.01
N VAL A 550 -35.23 3.36 20.21
CA VAL A 550 -35.22 4.07 18.93
C VAL A 550 -36.30 3.51 18.00
N GLU A 551 -36.39 2.18 17.84
CA GLU A 551 -37.43 1.52 17.03
C GLU A 551 -38.84 1.87 17.52
N LYS A 552 -39.08 1.84 18.84
CA LYS A 552 -40.38 2.19 19.43
C LYS A 552 -40.79 3.64 19.20
N TRP A 553 -39.81 4.54 19.05
CA TRP A 553 -40.05 5.97 18.82
C TRP A 553 -40.03 6.36 17.34
N SER A 554 -39.30 5.62 16.50
CA SER A 554 -39.30 5.80 15.04
C SER A 554 -40.49 5.12 14.36
N SER A 555 -41.19 4.21 15.05
CA SER A 555 -42.40 3.55 14.57
C SER A 555 -43.69 4.32 14.88
N ARG A 556 -43.60 5.61 15.21
CA ARG A 556 -44.71 6.57 15.26
C ARG A 556 -44.51 7.59 14.15
#